data_AF-A0AAD7NGL2-F1
#
_entry.id   AF-A0AAD7NGL2-F1
#
_cell.length_a   1.000
_cell.length_b   1.000
_cell.length_c   1.000
_cell.angle_alpha   90.00
_cell.angle_beta   90.00
_cell.angle_gamma   90.00
#
_symmetry.space_group_name_H-M   'P 1'
#
loop_
_entity.id
_entity.type
_entity.pdbx_description
1 polymer ?
#
loop_
_entity_poly.entity_id
_entity_poly.type
_entity_poly.pdbx_seq_one_letter_code
_entity_poly.pdbx_strand_id
1 'polypeptide(L)'
;MAELATGLLGAAATVGAASLTSVFGFARRHGGSLRGEIQDTRRSTEGFMNNLQSGDVTPIEEQEFLTTRQRAVQLETEYHESIENYKTASWLNPFKKIEQKVAVRKKKRLTRHYNHSLMSLNEIGVSTSCREGH
;
A
#
# COMPACT_ATOMS: atom_id res chain seq x y z
N MET A 1 29.70 1.11 -42.14
CA MET A 1 28.98 2.19 -41.41
C MET A 1 27.54 1.79 -41.04
N ALA A 2 26.83 0.99 -41.84
CA ALA A 2 25.48 0.53 -41.51
C ALA A 2 25.42 -0.32 -40.23
N GLU A 3 26.32 -1.29 -40.04
CA GLU A 3 26.28 -2.23 -38.89
C GLU A 3 26.53 -1.58 -37.52
N LEU A 4 27.38 -0.54 -37.46
CA LEU A 4 27.59 0.24 -36.23
C LEU A 4 26.36 1.09 -35.88
N ALA A 5 25.63 1.59 -36.88
CA ALA A 5 24.41 2.36 -36.67
C ALA A 5 23.25 1.45 -36.20
N THR A 6 23.11 0.24 -36.75
CA THR A 6 22.10 -0.73 -36.28
C THR A 6 22.42 -1.28 -34.89
N GLY A 7 23.69 -1.51 -34.57
CA GLY A 7 24.11 -1.93 -33.23
C GLY A 7 23.82 -0.87 -32.16
N LEU A 8 24.05 0.41 -32.47
CA LEU A 8 23.78 1.53 -31.56
C LEU A 8 22.27 1.77 -31.36
N LEU A 9 21.49 1.69 -32.43
CA LEU A 9 20.02 1.81 -32.38
C LEU A 9 19.38 0.63 -31.64
N GLY A 10 19.88 -0.60 -31.86
CA GLY A 10 19.45 -1.80 -31.15
C GLY A 10 19.77 -1.77 -29.66
N ALA A 11 20.96 -1.26 -29.29
CA ALA A 11 21.36 -1.07 -27.90
C ALA A 11 20.54 0.04 -27.20
N ALA A 12 20.29 1.17 -27.87
CA ALA A 12 19.46 2.25 -27.33
C ALA A 12 17.99 1.80 -27.15
N ALA A 13 17.45 1.04 -28.10
CA ALA A 13 16.09 0.51 -28.01
C ALA A 13 15.94 -0.52 -26.88
N THR A 14 16.92 -1.41 -26.67
CA THR A 14 16.89 -2.38 -25.56
C THR A 14 17.05 -1.72 -24.20
N VAL A 15 17.91 -0.71 -24.07
CA VAL A 15 18.03 0.09 -22.84
C VAL A 15 16.76 0.90 -22.56
N GLY A 16 16.15 1.47 -23.60
CA GLY A 16 14.84 2.14 -23.52
C GLY A 16 13.72 1.21 -23.08
N ALA A 17 13.62 0.02 -23.68
CA ALA A 17 12.61 -0.99 -23.32
C ALA A 17 12.81 -1.55 -21.90
N ALA A 18 14.06 -1.77 -21.47
CA ALA A 18 14.38 -2.25 -20.12
C ALA A 18 14.02 -1.21 -19.05
N SER A 19 14.30 0.07 -19.30
CA SER A 19 13.94 1.15 -18.38
C SER A 19 12.42 1.33 -18.28
N LEU A 20 11.68 1.31 -19.41
CA LEU A 20 10.21 1.28 -19.44
C LEU A 20 9.65 0.14 -18.59
N THR A 21 10.11 -1.09 -18.82
CA THR A 21 9.65 -2.28 -18.10
C THR A 21 9.93 -2.18 -16.59
N SER A 22 11.08 -1.61 -16.20
CA SER A 22 11.43 -1.45 -14.79
C SER A 22 10.52 -0.48 -14.04
N VAL A 23 10.12 0.63 -14.68
CA VAL A 23 9.26 1.67 -14.11
C VAL A 23 7.83 1.17 -14.00
N PHE A 24 7.27 0.63 -15.08
CA PHE A 24 5.92 0.07 -15.05
C PHE A 24 5.81 -1.15 -14.12
N GLY A 25 6.85 -2.00 -14.10
CA GLY A 25 6.92 -3.15 -13.20
C GLY A 25 6.94 -2.76 -11.72
N PHE A 26 7.67 -1.69 -11.36
CA PHE A 26 7.65 -1.17 -9.99
C PHE A 26 6.26 -0.67 -9.61
N ALA A 27 5.67 0.21 -10.42
CA ALA A 27 4.34 0.77 -10.13
C ALA A 27 3.26 -0.32 -10.07
N ARG A 28 3.28 -1.30 -10.97
CA ARG A 28 2.32 -2.42 -10.99
C ARG A 28 2.40 -3.27 -9.72
N ARG A 29 3.60 -3.63 -9.26
CA ARG A 29 3.77 -4.42 -8.01
C ARG A 29 3.26 -3.65 -6.78
N HIS A 30 3.49 -2.35 -6.75
CA HIS A 30 3.04 -1.51 -5.65
C HIS A 30 1.52 -1.28 -5.69
N GLY A 31 0.92 -1.11 -6.88
CA GLY A 31 -0.54 -1.09 -7.04
C GLY A 31 -1.21 -2.41 -6.65
N GLY A 32 -0.59 -3.54 -6.99
CA GLY A 32 -1.04 -4.86 -6.53
C GLY A 32 -0.94 -5.00 -5.01
N SER A 33 0.16 -4.55 -4.39
CA SER A 33 0.29 -4.53 -2.92
C SER A 33 -0.81 -3.67 -2.29
N LEU A 34 -1.01 -2.44 -2.78
CA LEU A 34 -2.02 -1.52 -2.27
C LEU A 34 -3.43 -2.13 -2.34
N ARG A 35 -3.78 -2.83 -3.43
CA ARG A 35 -5.07 -3.52 -3.52
C ARG A 35 -5.26 -4.55 -2.41
N GLY A 36 -4.19 -5.29 -2.07
CA GLY A 36 -4.19 -6.22 -0.94
C GLY A 36 -4.38 -5.49 0.39
N GLU A 37 -3.64 -4.40 0.62
CA GLU A 37 -3.77 -3.60 1.84
C GLU A 37 -5.21 -3.05 2.02
N ILE A 38 -5.83 -2.52 0.96
CA ILE A 38 -7.23 -2.05 0.99
C ILE A 38 -8.20 -3.20 1.34
N GLN A 39 -7.95 -4.39 0.79
CA GLN A 39 -8.78 -5.56 1.08
C GLN A 39 -8.64 -6.00 2.54
N ASP A 40 -7.44 -5.93 3.11
CA ASP A 40 -7.20 -6.26 4.52
C ASP A 40 -7.87 -5.24 5.45
N THR A 41 -7.75 -3.93 5.16
CA THR A 41 -8.48 -2.87 5.88
C THR A 41 -9.99 -3.12 5.87
N ARG A 42 -10.53 -3.47 4.70
CA ARG A 42 -11.95 -3.79 4.54
C ARG A 42 -12.35 -5.01 5.37
N ARG A 43 -11.57 -6.10 5.31
CA ARG A 43 -11.84 -7.32 6.09
C ARG A 43 -11.82 -7.04 7.60
N SER A 44 -10.82 -6.31 8.10
CA SER A 44 -10.75 -5.95 9.52
C SER A 44 -11.91 -5.04 9.93
N THR A 45 -12.34 -4.13 9.05
CA THR A 45 -13.53 -3.29 9.28
C THR A 45 -14.80 -4.12 9.37
N GLU A 46 -15.02 -5.03 8.42
CA GLU A 46 -16.19 -5.91 8.41
C GLU A 46 -16.21 -6.81 9.67
N GLY A 47 -15.07 -7.37 10.06
CA GLY A 47 -14.94 -8.15 11.30
C GLY A 47 -15.29 -7.34 12.55
N PHE A 48 -14.73 -6.13 12.67
CA PHE A 48 -14.98 -5.27 13.83
C PHE A 48 -16.43 -4.81 13.92
N MET A 49 -17.06 -4.46 12.79
CA MET A 49 -18.47 -4.06 12.77
C MET A 49 -19.41 -5.19 13.19
N ASN A 50 -19.07 -6.45 12.91
CA ASN A 50 -19.84 -7.59 13.40
C ASN A 50 -19.71 -7.71 14.93
N ASN A 51 -18.51 -7.54 15.49
CA ASN A 51 -18.27 -7.56 16.95
C ASN A 51 -18.97 -6.38 17.65
N LEU A 52 -19.02 -5.21 17.00
CA LEU A 52 -19.75 -4.05 17.51
C LEU A 52 -21.26 -4.33 17.58
N GLN A 53 -21.81 -5.02 16.57
CA GLN A 53 -23.23 -5.40 16.55
C GLN A 53 -23.58 -6.46 17.59
N SER A 54 -22.66 -7.36 17.93
CA SER A 54 -22.86 -8.36 18.99
C SER A 54 -22.73 -7.78 20.40
N GLY A 55 -22.24 -6.54 20.53
CA GLY A 55 -22.04 -5.87 21.83
C GLY A 55 -20.74 -6.23 22.53
N ASP A 56 -19.80 -6.86 21.81
CA ASP A 56 -18.54 -7.38 22.35
C ASP A 56 -17.41 -6.33 22.39
N VAL A 57 -17.73 -5.08 22.08
CA VAL A 57 -16.79 -3.99 21.88
C VAL A 57 -17.14 -2.83 22.80
N THR A 58 -16.18 -2.37 23.58
CA THR A 58 -16.34 -1.19 24.43
C THR A 58 -16.28 0.10 23.60
N PRO A 59 -16.88 1.21 24.08
CA PRO A 59 -16.79 2.51 23.38
C PRO A 59 -15.35 3.02 23.18
N ILE A 60 -14.42 2.62 24.06
CA ILE A 60 -13.01 2.99 23.96
C ILE A 60 -12.35 2.24 22.79
N GLU A 61 -12.59 0.93 22.68
CA GLU A 61 -12.10 0.10 21.58
C GLU A 61 -12.71 0.53 20.24
N GLU A 62 -13.98 0.91 20.23
CA GLU A 62 -14.64 1.50 19.06
C GLU A 62 -13.92 2.77 18.59
N GLN A 63 -13.68 3.71 19.50
CA GLN A 63 -13.02 4.97 19.17
C GLN A 63 -11.58 4.74 18.68
N GLU A 64 -10.83 3.84 19.31
CA GLU A 64 -9.47 3.49 18.90
C GLU A 64 -9.46 2.84 17.50
N PHE A 65 -10.40 1.93 17.24
CA PHE A 65 -10.56 1.28 15.95
C PHE A 65 -10.90 2.29 14.84
N LEU A 66 -11.88 3.16 15.07
CA LEU A 66 -12.29 4.18 14.10
C LEU A 66 -11.14 5.15 13.77
N THR A 67 -10.40 5.58 14.78
CA THR A 67 -9.24 6.47 14.62
C THR A 67 -8.14 5.78 13.80
N THR A 68 -7.84 4.53 14.13
CA THR A 68 -6.83 3.72 13.42
C THR A 68 -7.25 3.47 11.98
N ARG A 69 -8.54 3.19 11.75
CA ARG A 69 -9.11 2.95 10.41
C ARG A 69 -9.02 4.20 9.54
N GLN A 70 -9.40 5.36 10.08
CA GLN A 70 -9.29 6.62 9.37
C GLN A 70 -7.85 6.86 8.93
N ARG A 71 -6.88 6.58 9.81
CA ARG A 71 -5.47 6.75 9.50
C ARG A 71 -4.97 5.74 8.45
N ALA A 72 -5.42 4.48 8.52
CA ALA A 72 -5.11 3.47 7.52
C ALA A 72 -5.59 3.88 6.11
N VAL A 73 -6.85 4.31 6.00
CA VAL A 73 -7.44 4.78 4.73
C VAL A 73 -6.73 6.02 4.17
N GLN A 74 -6.35 6.95 5.04
CA GLN A 74 -5.54 8.11 4.64
C GLN A 74 -4.19 7.67 4.07
N LEU A 75 -3.50 6.73 4.74
CA LEU A 75 -2.20 6.23 4.29
C LEU A 75 -2.31 5.41 2.99
N GLU A 76 -3.41 4.69 2.77
CA GLU A 76 -3.69 4.03 1.49
C GLU A 76 -3.81 5.05 0.35
N THR A 77 -4.49 6.17 0.59
CA THR A 77 -4.62 7.28 -0.37
C THR A 77 -3.24 7.90 -0.66
N GLU A 78 -2.48 8.23 0.38
CA GLU A 78 -1.13 8.77 0.23
C GLU A 78 -0.17 7.79 -0.48
N TYR A 79 -0.36 6.49 -0.25
CA TYR A 79 0.41 5.44 -0.92
C TYR A 79 0.03 5.35 -2.39
N HIS A 80 -1.26 5.40 -2.73
CA HIS A 80 -1.75 5.49 -4.11
C HIS A 80 -1.14 6.68 -4.85
N GLU A 81 -1.25 7.88 -4.26
CA GLU A 81 -0.69 9.10 -4.84
C GLU A 81 0.82 9.00 -5.06
N SER A 82 1.56 8.40 -4.12
CA SER A 82 3.00 8.21 -4.29
C SER A 82 3.33 7.28 -5.47
N ILE A 83 2.49 6.27 -5.74
CA ILE A 83 2.65 5.39 -6.90
C ILE A 83 2.40 6.16 -8.20
N GLU A 84 1.34 6.98 -8.24
CA GLU A 84 1.03 7.81 -9.41
C GLU A 84 2.12 8.86 -9.68
N ASN A 85 2.61 9.54 -8.63
CA ASN A 85 3.74 10.47 -8.72
C ASN A 85 5.01 9.78 -9.20
N TYR A 86 5.26 8.54 -8.76
CA TYR A 86 6.36 7.75 -9.30
C TYR A 86 6.15 7.44 -10.78
N LYS A 87 4.94 7.09 -11.25
CA LYS A 87 4.70 6.82 -12.69
C LYS A 87 5.00 8.05 -13.55
N THR A 88 4.49 9.21 -13.14
CA THR A 88 4.58 10.47 -13.90
C THR A 88 5.92 11.20 -13.77
N ALA A 89 6.75 10.86 -12.78
CA ALA A 89 8.06 11.47 -12.62
C ALA A 89 8.96 11.26 -13.86
N SER A 90 9.48 12.37 -14.40
CA SER A 90 10.38 12.36 -15.57
C SER A 90 11.62 11.50 -15.33
N TRP A 91 11.99 10.72 -16.33
CA TRP A 91 13.19 9.87 -16.29
C TRP A 91 14.47 10.65 -16.56
N LEU A 92 14.34 11.85 -17.11
CA LEU A 92 15.45 12.78 -17.31
C LEU A 92 15.97 13.34 -15.97
N ASN A 93 15.22 13.15 -14.87
CA ASN A 93 15.66 13.47 -13.52
C ASN A 93 15.71 12.19 -12.65
N PRO A 94 16.82 11.43 -12.71
CA PRO A 94 16.94 10.15 -12.00
C PRO A 94 16.91 10.32 -10.47
N PHE A 95 17.43 11.43 -9.94
CA PHE A 95 17.39 11.73 -8.50
C PHE A 95 15.95 11.83 -8.00
N LYS A 96 15.11 12.63 -8.68
CA LYS A 96 13.68 12.74 -8.38
C LYS A 96 12.99 11.37 -8.45
N LYS A 97 13.35 10.53 -9.44
CA LYS A 97 12.78 9.18 -9.58
C LYS A 97 13.15 8.27 -8.40
N ILE A 98 14.37 8.37 -7.89
CA ILE A 98 14.84 7.63 -6.71
C ILE A 98 14.11 8.10 -5.46
N GLU A 99 13.98 9.41 -5.25
CA GLU A 99 13.21 9.97 -4.12
C GLU A 99 11.77 9.47 -4.11
N GLN A 100 11.09 9.50 -5.26
CA GLN A 100 9.73 8.97 -5.40
C GLN A 100 9.68 7.47 -5.09
N LYS A 101 10.68 6.68 -5.53
CA LYS A 101 10.77 5.25 -5.20
C LYS A 101 10.91 5.01 -3.69
N VAL A 102 11.67 5.84 -2.99
CA VAL A 102 11.81 5.79 -1.52
C VAL A 102 10.49 6.19 -0.85
N ALA A 103 9.83 7.24 -1.33
CA ALA A 103 8.54 7.69 -0.81
C ALA A 103 7.48 6.58 -0.91
N VAL A 104 7.35 5.93 -2.07
CA VAL A 104 6.44 4.78 -2.30
C VAL A 104 6.71 3.66 -1.28
N ARG A 105 7.98 3.31 -1.05
CA ARG A 105 8.35 2.27 -0.08
C ARG A 105 8.04 2.67 1.35
N LYS A 106 8.26 3.93 1.73
CA LYS A 106 7.93 4.45 3.06
C LYS A 106 6.43 4.40 3.31
N LYS A 107 5.62 4.88 2.35
CA LYS A 107 4.15 4.84 2.45
C LYS A 107 3.63 3.42 2.54
N LYS A 108 4.14 2.49 1.71
CA LYS A 108 3.82 1.05 1.83
C LYS A 108 4.04 0.51 3.25
N ARG A 109 5.18 0.82 3.88
CA ARG A 109 5.51 0.34 5.23
C ARG A 109 4.56 0.91 6.27
N LEU A 110 4.20 2.19 6.15
CA LEU A 110 3.26 2.84 7.06
C LEU A 110 1.86 2.25 6.91
N THR A 111 1.35 2.09 5.69
CA THR A 111 0.06 1.43 5.43
C THR A 111 0.01 0.05 6.07
N ARG A 112 1.04 -0.78 5.85
CA ARG A 112 1.14 -2.11 6.47
C ARG A 112 1.11 -2.10 7.98
N HIS A 113 1.83 -1.16 8.58
CA HIS A 113 1.88 -1.04 10.03
C HIS A 113 0.47 -0.75 10.60
N TYR A 114 -0.25 0.20 10.00
CA TYR A 114 -1.62 0.52 10.44
C TYR A 114 -2.62 -0.59 10.15
N ASN A 115 -2.48 -1.32 9.04
CA ASN A 115 -3.32 -2.48 8.78
C ASN A 115 -3.09 -3.61 9.79
N HIS A 116 -1.84 -3.82 10.20
CA HIS A 116 -1.52 -4.75 11.27
C HIS A 116 -2.14 -4.30 12.61
N SER A 117 -2.11 -3.00 12.91
CA SER A 117 -2.81 -2.45 14.10
C SER A 117 -4.32 -2.66 14.04
N LEU A 118 -4.94 -2.50 12.86
CA LEU A 118 -6.36 -2.79 12.68
C LEU A 118 -6.69 -4.26 12.91
N MET A 119 -5.84 -5.16 12.41
CA MET A 119 -6.00 -6.59 12.63
C MET A 119 -5.92 -6.94 14.13
N SER A 120 -4.94 -6.39 14.86
CA SER A 120 -4.83 -6.64 16.30
C SER A 120 -6.03 -6.10 17.08
N LEU A 121 -6.54 -4.92 16.74
CA LEU A 121 -7.73 -4.36 17.41
C LEU A 121 -8.98 -5.19 17.14
N ASN A 122 -9.12 -5.72 15.92
CA ASN A 122 -10.20 -6.64 15.59
C ASN A 122 -10.11 -7.96 16.38
N GLU A 123 -8.91 -8.50 16.57
CA GLU A 123 -8.70 -9.73 17.35
C GLU A 123 -8.95 -9.55 18.86
N ILE A 124 -8.65 -8.37 19.42
CA ILE A 124 -8.93 -8.07 20.84
C ILE A 124 -10.43 -8.17 21.13
N GLY A 125 -11.28 -7.58 20.27
CA GLY A 125 -12.74 -7.67 20.42
C GLY A 125 -13.29 -9.09 20.33
N VAL A 126 -12.58 -10.02 19.68
CA VAL A 126 -12.95 -11.45 19.67
C VAL A 126 -12.57 -12.14 21.00
N SER A 127 -11.47 -11.72 21.63
CA SER A 127 -10.97 -12.35 22.85
C SER A 127 -11.74 -11.98 24.12
N THR A 128 -12.35 -10.79 24.15
CA THR A 128 -13.24 -10.34 25.24
C THR A 128 -14.56 -11.11 25.25
N SER A 129 -15.18 -11.35 24.09
CA SER A 129 -16.46 -12.08 24.01
C SER A 129 -16.38 -13.53 24.51
N CYS A 130 -15.22 -14.17 24.34
CA CYS A 130 -14.98 -15.53 24.83
C CYS A 130 -14.79 -15.61 26.36
N ARG A 131 -14.55 -14.48 27.04
CA ARG A 131 -14.20 -14.46 28.47
C ARG A 131 -15.41 -14.27 29.39
N GLU A 132 -16.50 -13.70 28.90
CA GLU A 132 -17.72 -13.43 29.69
C GLU A 132 -18.81 -14.50 29.51
N GLY A 133 -18.57 -15.51 28.66
CA GLY A 133 -19.50 -16.62 28.42
C GLY A 133 -19.40 -17.82 29.38
N HIS A 134 -18.81 -17.66 30.57
CA HIS A 134 -18.64 -18.73 31.58
C HIS A 134 -19.27 -18.40 32.92
#